data_AF-A0A484M110-F1
#
_entry.id   AF-A0A484M110-F1
#
_cell.length_a   1.000
_cell.length_b   1.000
_cell.length_c   1.000
_cell.angle_alpha   90.00
_cell.angle_beta   90.00
_cell.angle_gamma   90.00
#
_symmetry.space_group_name_H-M   'P 1'
#
loop_
_entity.id
_entity.type
_entity.pdbx_description
1 polymer ?
#
loop_
_entity_poly.entity_id
_entity_poly.type
_entity_poly.pdbx_seq_one_letter_code
_entity_poly.pdbx_strand_id
1 'polypeptide(L)'
;MAVDFEKMAALPFNRRKNMRALGYGMGVSKSTVHRWLKLKQIRRHSNAIKPLLCEPAAVGRPRYGEHGEVLWDGKIGIFPFIYEAAAQRSSKNRPAGTMEVKAIPIINRDVMKEMLLTGHEGHWNIELKFQPPNSPDLNVLDLGFFRSIDTLQDQAAPRSLADLVLAVTTAFEELSHDTLNRVFLTLQGVMGEVLQNKGGNQFKIPHMNKTKMAREGTLPQNLGVSPEVYHTARVYLQGHM
;
A
#
# COMPACT_ATOMS: atom_id res chain seq x y z
N MET A 1 2.28 -4.06 40.00
CA MET A 1 1.08 -3.79 39.19
C MET A 1 0.82 -4.97 38.30
N ALA A 2 -0.29 -5.66 38.56
CA ALA A 2 -0.83 -6.67 37.66
C ALA A 2 -1.24 -6.03 36.33
N VAL A 3 -1.24 -6.82 35.26
CA VAL A 3 -1.70 -6.36 33.95
C VAL A 3 -3.23 -6.34 33.96
N ASP A 4 -3.81 -5.17 33.71
CA ASP A 4 -5.24 -5.04 33.47
C ASP A 4 -5.55 -5.44 32.01
N PHE A 5 -6.05 -6.65 31.82
CA PHE A 5 -6.32 -7.20 30.49
C PHE A 5 -7.58 -6.63 29.85
N GLU A 6 -8.57 -6.20 30.64
CA GLU A 6 -9.79 -5.58 30.12
C GLU A 6 -9.48 -4.21 29.52
N LYS A 7 -8.77 -3.37 30.27
CA LYS A 7 -8.29 -2.07 29.78
C LYS A 7 -7.39 -2.24 28.56
N MET A 8 -6.52 -3.24 28.56
CA MET A 8 -5.64 -3.51 27.43
C MET A 8 -6.44 -3.94 26.19
N ALA A 9 -7.46 -4.79 26.33
CA ALA A 9 -8.28 -5.25 25.22
C ALA A 9 -9.11 -4.11 24.59
N ALA A 10 -9.59 -3.17 25.41
CA ALA A 10 -10.35 -2.00 24.96
C ALA A 10 -9.52 -0.99 24.15
N LEU A 11 -8.18 -1.03 24.24
CA LEU A 11 -7.33 -0.13 23.47
C LEU A 11 -7.37 -0.49 21.97
N PRO A 12 -7.49 0.49 21.06
CA PRO A 12 -7.38 0.23 19.63
C PRO A 12 -6.00 -0.33 19.28
N PHE A 13 -5.92 -1.14 18.22
CA PHE A 13 -4.71 -1.91 17.89
C PHE A 13 -3.47 -1.02 17.71
N ASN A 14 -3.61 0.15 17.09
CA ASN A 14 -2.55 1.16 16.94
C ASN A 14 -1.91 1.60 18.28
N ARG A 15 -2.69 1.63 19.37
CA ARG A 15 -2.22 1.94 20.74
C ARG A 15 -1.59 0.74 21.43
N ARG A 16 -1.60 -0.45 20.83
CA ARG A 16 -0.96 -1.68 21.34
C ARG A 16 0.27 -2.14 20.54
N LYS A 17 0.57 -1.50 19.40
CA LYS A 17 1.66 -1.91 18.47
C LYS A 17 3.06 -1.86 19.09
N ASN A 18 3.36 -0.86 19.91
CA ASN A 18 4.69 -0.70 20.50
C ASN A 18 4.60 -0.37 22.00
N MET A 19 5.68 -0.65 22.73
CA MET A 19 5.71 -0.49 24.19
C MET A 19 5.44 0.95 24.66
N ARG A 20 5.75 1.98 23.85
CA ARG A 20 5.47 3.37 24.21
C ARG A 20 3.99 3.68 24.09
N ALA A 21 3.39 3.31 22.96
CA ALA A 21 1.95 3.48 22.71
C ALA A 21 1.12 2.71 23.73
N LEU A 22 1.54 1.47 24.05
CA LEU A 22 0.87 0.64 25.05
C LEU A 22 1.01 1.24 26.45
N GLY A 23 2.20 1.75 26.80
CA GLY A 23 2.41 2.45 28.07
C GLY A 23 1.47 3.65 28.21
N TYR A 24 1.40 4.49 27.17
CA TYR A 24 0.50 5.64 27.12
C TYR A 24 -0.98 5.22 27.27
N GLY A 25 -1.45 4.25 26.48
CA GLY A 25 -2.85 3.78 26.54
C GLY A 25 -3.21 3.12 27.88
N MET A 26 -2.25 2.44 28.51
CA MET A 26 -2.44 1.81 29.81
C MET A 26 -2.27 2.78 30.99
N GLY A 27 -1.73 3.98 30.76
CA GLY A 27 -1.37 4.93 31.81
C GLY A 27 -0.17 4.48 32.66
N VAL A 28 0.77 3.73 32.07
CA VAL A 28 1.96 3.21 32.77
C VAL A 28 3.25 3.56 32.02
N SER A 29 4.38 3.50 32.71
CA SER A 29 5.68 3.73 32.08
C SER A 29 6.02 2.65 31.03
N LYS A 30 6.78 3.01 29.99
CA LYS A 30 7.35 2.05 29.02
C LYS A 30 8.13 0.93 29.71
N SER A 31 8.85 1.25 30.79
CA SER A 31 9.63 0.28 31.57
C SER A 31 8.73 -0.77 32.23
N THR A 32 7.55 -0.38 32.68
CA THR A 32 6.53 -1.29 33.22
C THR A 32 6.06 -2.27 32.17
N VAL A 33 5.75 -1.79 30.95
CA VAL A 33 5.36 -2.64 29.82
C VAL A 33 6.49 -3.59 29.41
N HIS A 34 7.73 -3.09 29.36
CA HIS A 34 8.90 -3.92 29.07
C HIS A 34 9.09 -5.04 30.12
N ARG A 35 8.86 -4.73 31.40
CA ARG A 35 8.88 -5.74 32.47
C ARG A 35 7.78 -6.78 32.29
N TRP A 36 6.55 -6.38 31.95
CA TRP A 36 5.47 -7.33 31.65
C TRP A 36 5.84 -8.29 30.52
N LEU A 37 6.55 -7.81 29.49
CA LEU A 37 7.05 -8.65 28.40
C LEU A 37 8.16 -9.61 28.87
N LYS A 38 9.14 -9.13 29.65
CA LYS A 38 10.21 -9.97 30.22
C LYS A 38 9.66 -11.07 31.15
N LEU A 39 8.66 -10.73 31.95
CA LEU A 39 7.98 -11.65 32.86
C LEU A 39 6.92 -12.52 32.15
N LYS A 40 6.80 -12.42 30.82
CA LYS A 40 5.82 -13.17 30.01
C LYS A 40 4.35 -12.97 30.41
N GLN A 41 4.03 -11.89 31.14
CA GLN A 41 2.65 -11.51 31.47
C GLN A 41 1.91 -11.00 30.23
N ILE A 42 2.65 -10.45 29.28
CA ILE A 42 2.18 -10.15 27.93
C ILE A 42 3.16 -10.75 26.92
N ARG A 43 2.71 -10.98 25.69
CA ARG A 43 3.53 -11.42 24.56
C ARG A 43 3.40 -10.45 23.40
N ARG A 44 4.45 -10.34 22.58
CA ARG A 44 4.35 -9.63 21.30
C ARG A 44 3.35 -10.38 20.43
N HIS A 45 2.45 -9.65 19.78
CA HIS A 45 1.67 -10.21 18.69
C HIS A 45 2.60 -10.42 17.50
N SER A 46 2.75 -11.65 17.05
CA SER A 46 3.45 -11.99 15.82
C SER A 46 2.41 -12.36 14.77
N ASN A 47 2.24 -11.53 13.75
CA ASN A 47 1.51 -11.93 12.55
C ASN A 47 2.40 -12.93 11.81
N ALA A 48 2.05 -14.22 11.88
CA ALA A 48 2.75 -15.27 11.13
C ALA A 48 2.41 -15.24 9.64
N ILE A 49 1.33 -14.53 9.29
CA ILE A 49 1.00 -14.20 7.90
C ILE A 49 2.05 -13.22 7.44
N LYS A 50 3.10 -13.73 6.78
CA LYS A 50 3.99 -12.88 5.99
C LYS A 50 3.11 -12.17 4.96
N PRO A 51 3.26 -10.85 4.75
CA PRO A 51 2.55 -10.10 3.72
C PRO A 51 3.10 -10.47 2.34
N LEU A 52 3.03 -11.75 1.99
CA LEU A 52 3.40 -12.30 0.70
C LEU A 52 2.23 -12.25 -0.27
N LEU A 53 1.13 -11.57 0.09
CA LEU A 53 0.15 -11.12 -0.88
C LEU A 53 0.82 -10.01 -1.68
N CYS A 54 1.54 -10.43 -2.71
CA CYS A 54 1.93 -9.58 -3.82
C CYS A 54 0.64 -9.34 -4.61
N GLU A 55 -0.25 -8.50 -4.09
CA GLU A 55 -1.51 -8.16 -4.75
C GLU A 55 -1.21 -7.16 -5.86
N PRO A 56 -1.32 -7.56 -7.14
CA PRO A 56 -1.34 -6.58 -8.19
C PRO A 56 -2.58 -5.71 -8.00
N ALA A 57 -2.37 -4.40 -8.01
CA ALA A 57 -3.41 -3.41 -7.98
C ALA A 57 -3.35 -2.56 -9.25
N ALA A 58 -4.53 -2.20 -9.74
CA ALA A 58 -4.69 -1.28 -10.85
C ALA A 58 -5.28 0.02 -10.29
N VAL A 59 -4.51 1.09 -10.43
CA VAL A 59 -4.92 2.44 -10.06
C VAL A 59 -4.52 3.42 -11.15
N GLY A 60 -5.36 4.41 -11.39
CA GLY A 60 -5.06 5.57 -12.20
C GLY A 60 -5.10 6.85 -11.38
N ARG A 61 -4.72 7.95 -12.02
CA ARG A 61 -4.78 9.25 -11.37
C ARG A 61 -6.24 9.70 -11.24
N PRO A 62 -6.70 10.09 -10.04
CA PRO A 62 -8.05 10.62 -9.86
C PRO A 62 -8.31 11.81 -10.79
N ARG A 63 -9.54 11.91 -11.28
CA ARG A 63 -9.99 13.00 -12.16
C ARG A 63 -11.00 13.86 -11.42
N TYR A 64 -10.80 15.16 -11.52
CA TYR A 64 -11.63 16.17 -10.88
C TYR A 64 -12.26 17.04 -11.97
N GLY A 65 -13.47 17.51 -11.74
CA GLY A 65 -14.14 18.48 -12.62
C GLY A 65 -13.74 19.91 -12.29
N GLU A 66 -14.40 20.87 -12.93
CA GLU A 66 -14.04 22.28 -12.86
C GLU A 66 -14.24 22.89 -11.47
N HIS A 67 -15.13 22.33 -10.66
CA HIS A 67 -15.46 22.80 -9.32
C HIS A 67 -14.82 21.94 -8.22
N GLY A 68 -13.89 21.05 -8.58
CA GLY A 68 -13.20 20.16 -7.64
C GLY A 68 -13.99 18.92 -7.25
N GLU A 69 -15.14 18.67 -7.88
CA GLU A 69 -15.89 17.44 -7.76
C GLU A 69 -15.09 16.24 -8.30
N VAL A 70 -15.19 15.10 -7.64
CA VAL A 70 -14.48 13.89 -8.06
C VAL A 70 -15.29 13.22 -9.17
N LEU A 71 -14.80 13.31 -10.41
CA LEU A 71 -15.38 12.62 -11.56
C LEU A 71 -14.99 11.14 -11.59
N TRP A 72 -13.78 10.83 -11.13
CA TRP A 72 -13.27 9.46 -11.00
C TRP A 72 -12.22 9.39 -9.89
N ASP A 73 -12.35 8.42 -9.00
CA ASP A 73 -11.50 8.30 -7.81
C ASP A 73 -10.14 7.63 -8.07
N GLY A 74 -9.92 7.13 -9.29
CA GLY A 74 -8.67 6.50 -9.71
C GLY A 74 -8.55 5.02 -9.37
N LYS A 75 -9.56 4.40 -8.74
CA LYS A 75 -9.50 2.97 -8.38
C LYS A 75 -10.01 2.13 -9.56
N ILE A 76 -9.25 1.10 -9.93
CA ILE A 76 -9.67 0.12 -10.94
C ILE A 76 -9.91 -1.23 -10.27
N GLY A 77 -8.93 -1.73 -9.49
CA GLY A 77 -9.11 -2.96 -8.72
C GLY A 77 -7.87 -3.40 -7.97
N ILE A 78 -8.05 -4.33 -7.04
CA ILE A 78 -6.99 -5.06 -6.35
C ILE A 78 -7.26 -6.54 -6.49
N PHE A 79 -6.26 -7.31 -6.92
CA PHE A 79 -6.45 -8.68 -7.36
C PHE A 79 -5.59 -9.62 -6.52
N PRO A 80 -6.15 -10.27 -5.50
CA PRO A 80 -5.40 -11.19 -4.66
C PRO A 80 -5.05 -12.47 -5.41
N PHE A 81 -3.79 -12.90 -5.35
CA PHE A 81 -3.35 -14.18 -5.89
C PHE A 81 -3.72 -15.33 -4.95
N ILE A 82 -5.00 -15.70 -4.96
CA ILE A 82 -5.58 -16.74 -4.11
C ILE A 82 -6.38 -17.76 -4.91
N TYR A 83 -6.58 -18.93 -4.30
CA TYR A 83 -7.50 -19.95 -4.77
C TYR A 83 -8.19 -20.62 -3.58
N GLU A 84 -9.39 -21.16 -3.79
CA GLU A 84 -10.08 -21.94 -2.77
C GLU A 84 -9.68 -23.42 -2.86
N ALA A 85 -9.40 -24.04 -1.72
CA ALA A 85 -9.14 -25.47 -1.64
C ALA A 85 -9.61 -26.07 -0.32
N ALA A 86 -10.19 -27.27 -0.40
CA ALA A 86 -10.56 -28.03 0.79
C ALA A 86 -9.34 -28.40 1.66
N ALA A 87 -9.49 -28.29 2.97
CA ALA A 87 -8.51 -28.72 3.94
C ALA A 87 -8.30 -30.25 3.85
N GLN A 88 -7.08 -30.67 3.49
CA GLN A 88 -6.77 -32.10 3.30
C GLN A 88 -6.66 -32.89 4.61
N ARG A 89 -6.39 -32.20 5.73
CA ARG A 89 -6.17 -32.83 7.04
C ARG A 89 -6.99 -32.13 8.10
N SER A 90 -7.59 -32.91 8.98
CA SER A 90 -8.22 -32.42 10.19
C SER A 90 -7.16 -31.89 11.15
N SER A 91 -7.45 -30.78 11.82
CA SER A 91 -6.67 -30.27 12.94
C SER A 91 -7.58 -29.82 14.07
N LYS A 92 -7.01 -29.50 15.24
CA LYS A 92 -7.78 -29.07 16.41
C LYS A 92 -8.74 -27.91 16.14
N ASN A 93 -8.43 -27.06 15.16
CA ASN A 93 -9.19 -25.85 14.86
C ASN A 93 -10.00 -25.93 13.56
N ARG A 94 -9.97 -27.06 12.83
CA ARG A 94 -10.65 -27.19 11.53
C ARG A 94 -10.79 -28.66 11.10
N PRO A 95 -11.98 -29.14 10.73
CA PRO A 95 -12.16 -30.47 10.17
C PRO A 95 -11.59 -30.56 8.74
N ALA A 96 -11.25 -31.77 8.29
CA ALA A 96 -10.95 -32.01 6.88
C ALA A 96 -12.19 -31.68 6.02
N GLY A 97 -11.96 -31.15 4.82
CA GLY A 97 -13.02 -30.76 3.88
C GLY A 97 -13.47 -29.30 3.97
N THR A 98 -13.10 -28.54 5.00
CA THR A 98 -13.40 -27.10 5.07
C THR A 98 -12.73 -26.35 3.92
N MET A 99 -13.48 -25.55 3.17
CA MET A 99 -12.94 -24.69 2.10
C MET A 99 -12.06 -23.60 2.72
N GLU A 100 -10.83 -23.49 2.24
CA GLU A 100 -9.87 -22.50 2.70
C GLU A 100 -9.30 -21.71 1.52
N VAL A 101 -9.18 -20.40 1.72
CA VAL A 101 -8.43 -19.54 0.81
C VAL A 101 -6.93 -19.81 1.01
N LYS A 102 -6.24 -20.10 -0.09
CA LYS A 102 -4.79 -20.34 -0.12
C LYS A 102 -4.13 -19.42 -1.13
N ALA A 103 -2.91 -18.99 -0.82
CA ALA A 103 -2.11 -18.16 -1.71
C ALA A 103 -1.54 -19.01 -2.86
N ILE A 104 -1.53 -18.47 -4.07
CA ILE A 104 -0.86 -19.09 -5.20
C ILE A 104 0.65 -19.06 -4.92
N PRO A 105 1.33 -20.22 -4.85
CA PRO A 105 2.72 -20.28 -4.40
C PRO A 105 3.72 -19.76 -5.45
N ILE A 106 3.36 -19.83 -6.74
CA ILE A 106 4.21 -19.43 -7.86
C ILE A 106 3.37 -18.57 -8.81
N ILE A 107 3.76 -17.30 -8.96
CA ILE A 107 3.16 -16.39 -9.94
C ILE A 107 3.95 -16.54 -11.23
N ASN A 108 3.34 -17.18 -12.23
CA ASN A 108 3.94 -17.38 -13.55
C ASN A 108 3.22 -16.51 -14.60
N ARG A 109 3.65 -16.62 -15.86
CA ARG A 109 3.07 -15.85 -16.97
C ARG A 109 1.57 -16.11 -17.16
N ASP A 110 1.10 -17.32 -16.91
CA ASP A 110 -0.29 -17.70 -17.16
C ASP A 110 -1.21 -17.15 -16.08
N VAL A 111 -0.80 -17.20 -14.81
CA VAL A 111 -1.48 -16.54 -13.69
C VAL A 111 -1.58 -15.02 -13.93
N MET A 112 -0.51 -14.41 -14.43
CA MET A 112 -0.52 -12.98 -14.80
C MET A 112 -1.45 -12.68 -15.98
N LYS A 113 -1.53 -13.57 -16.97
CA LYS A 113 -2.45 -13.41 -18.12
C LYS A 113 -3.90 -13.51 -17.70
N GLU A 114 -4.24 -14.47 -16.85
CA GLU A 114 -5.60 -14.64 -16.34
C GLU A 114 -6.07 -13.36 -15.64
N MET A 115 -5.22 -12.79 -14.77
CA MET A 115 -5.47 -11.51 -14.12
C MET A 115 -5.69 -10.35 -15.12
N LEU A 116 -4.86 -10.27 -16.17
CA LEU A 116 -5.03 -9.23 -17.20
C LEU A 116 -6.35 -9.38 -17.96
N LEU A 117 -6.79 -10.61 -18.24
CA LEU A 117 -8.06 -10.88 -18.89
C LEU A 117 -9.24 -10.41 -18.03
N THR A 118 -9.20 -10.66 -16.72
CA THR A 118 -10.21 -10.14 -15.78
C THR A 118 -10.29 -8.62 -15.79
N GLY A 119 -9.14 -7.94 -15.98
CA GLY A 119 -9.07 -6.48 -16.09
C GLY A 119 -9.79 -5.89 -17.32
N HIS A 120 -10.05 -6.69 -18.36
CA HIS A 120 -10.74 -6.25 -19.57
C HIS A 120 -12.27 -6.37 -19.50
N GLU A 121 -12.83 -6.91 -18.42
CA GLU A 121 -14.28 -7.20 -18.27
C GLU A 121 -15.19 -5.95 -18.11
N GLY A 122 -14.69 -4.73 -18.40
CA GLY A 122 -15.44 -3.49 -18.17
C GLY A 122 -15.25 -2.40 -19.23
N HIS A 123 -14.97 -2.76 -20.49
CA HIS A 123 -14.61 -1.81 -21.57
C HIS A 123 -13.30 -1.03 -21.33
N TRP A 124 -12.49 -1.44 -20.34
CA TRP A 124 -11.20 -0.83 -20.06
C TRP A 124 -10.13 -1.37 -21.03
N ASN A 125 -9.44 -0.47 -21.73
CA ASN A 125 -8.24 -0.81 -22.48
C ASN A 125 -7.02 -0.80 -21.53
N ILE A 126 -6.79 -1.90 -20.83
CA ILE A 126 -5.65 -2.07 -19.92
C ILE A 126 -4.45 -2.60 -20.71
N GLU A 127 -3.36 -1.84 -20.71
CA GLU A 127 -2.11 -2.23 -21.37
C GLU A 127 -0.99 -2.35 -20.34
N LEU A 128 -0.26 -3.47 -20.38
CA LEU A 128 0.92 -3.66 -19.54
C LEU A 128 2.09 -2.84 -20.08
N LYS A 129 2.54 -1.85 -19.31
CA LYS A 129 3.77 -1.10 -19.61
C LYS A 129 4.92 -1.65 -18.80
N PHE A 130 6.03 -1.94 -19.46
CA PHE A 130 7.24 -2.37 -18.78
C PHE A 130 7.90 -1.17 -18.09
N GLN A 131 8.20 -1.36 -16.81
CA GLN A 131 9.00 -0.41 -16.04
C GLN A 131 10.48 -0.54 -16.44
N PRO A 132 11.23 0.56 -16.53
CA PRO A 132 12.67 0.47 -16.74
C PRO A 132 13.34 -0.29 -15.58
N PRO A 133 14.39 -1.09 -15.85
CA PRO A 133 15.09 -1.83 -14.80
C PRO A 133 15.57 -0.93 -13.65
N ASN A 134 15.56 -1.45 -12.42
CA ASN A 134 16.06 -0.77 -11.21
C ASN A 134 15.45 0.62 -10.94
N SER A 135 14.20 0.85 -11.34
CA SER A 135 13.53 2.16 -11.19
C SER A 135 12.29 2.09 -10.30
N PRO A 136 12.35 1.54 -9.07
CA PRO A 136 11.17 1.35 -8.22
C PRO A 136 10.39 2.66 -7.97
N ASP A 137 11.06 3.81 -8.00
CA ASP A 137 10.45 5.13 -7.83
C ASP A 137 9.48 5.52 -8.97
N LEU A 138 9.52 4.81 -10.10
CA LEU A 138 8.61 4.97 -11.23
C LEU A 138 7.39 4.03 -11.18
N ASN A 139 7.25 3.22 -10.14
CA ASN A 139 6.05 2.43 -9.89
C ASN A 139 5.19 3.13 -8.84
N VAL A 140 4.01 3.61 -9.26
CA VAL A 140 3.05 4.27 -8.36
C VAL A 140 2.63 3.37 -7.19
N LEU A 141 2.61 2.06 -7.41
CA LEU A 141 2.24 1.08 -6.40
C LEU A 141 3.28 1.06 -5.26
N ASP A 142 4.56 0.96 -5.62
CA ASP A 142 5.68 0.91 -4.68
C ASP A 142 5.97 2.28 -4.02
N LEU A 143 5.77 3.37 -4.76
CA LEU A 143 6.11 4.73 -4.33
C LEU A 143 5.30 5.19 -3.11
N GLY A 144 4.06 4.73 -2.97
CA GLY A 144 3.24 5.14 -1.82
C GLY A 144 1.88 4.46 -1.66
N PHE A 145 1.36 3.80 -2.70
CA PHE A 145 0.08 3.11 -2.61
C PHE A 145 0.15 1.91 -1.68
N PHE A 146 1.11 0.99 -1.85
CA PHE A 146 1.24 -0.16 -0.95
C PHE A 146 1.53 0.26 0.48
N ARG A 147 2.32 1.32 0.69
CA ARG A 147 2.53 1.87 2.05
C ARG A 147 1.23 2.36 2.70
N SER A 148 0.30 2.87 1.89
CA SER A 148 -1.01 3.35 2.37
C SER A 148 -1.91 2.17 2.74
N ILE A 149 -1.96 1.13 1.90
CA ILE A 149 -2.69 -0.11 2.17
C ILE A 149 -2.10 -0.86 3.37
N ASP A 150 -0.79 -1.04 3.40
CA ASP A 150 -0.07 -1.67 4.50
C ASP A 150 -0.49 -1.02 5.80
N THR A 151 -0.47 0.32 5.88
CA THR A 151 -0.86 1.07 7.09
C THR A 151 -2.28 0.78 7.57
N LEU A 152 -3.22 0.54 6.65
CA LEU A 152 -4.62 0.22 6.93
C LEU A 152 -4.79 -1.26 7.33
N GLN A 153 -4.19 -2.19 6.58
CA GLN A 153 -4.13 -3.62 6.90
C GLN A 153 -3.54 -3.85 8.30
N ASP A 154 -2.51 -3.09 8.64
CA ASP A 154 -1.83 -3.15 9.93
C ASP A 154 -2.73 -2.75 11.11
N GLN A 155 -3.91 -2.17 10.87
CA GLN A 155 -4.91 -1.87 11.90
C GLN A 155 -5.88 -3.04 12.11
N ALA A 156 -6.16 -3.82 11.07
CA ALA A 156 -7.10 -4.93 11.09
C ALA A 156 -6.58 -6.18 11.82
N ALA A 157 -5.25 -6.33 11.94
CA ALA A 157 -4.59 -7.46 12.59
C ALA A 157 -5.10 -8.84 12.13
N PRO A 158 -5.04 -9.13 10.81
CA PRO A 158 -5.62 -10.34 10.23
C PRO A 158 -4.98 -11.62 10.80
N ARG A 159 -5.79 -12.66 11.01
CA ARG A 159 -5.36 -13.95 11.58
C ARG A 159 -5.47 -15.12 10.61
N SER A 160 -6.14 -14.91 9.48
CA SER A 160 -6.21 -15.85 8.36
C SER A 160 -5.87 -15.15 7.03
N LEU A 161 -5.61 -15.93 5.98
CA LEU A 161 -5.44 -15.38 4.64
C LEU A 161 -6.73 -14.72 4.13
N ALA A 162 -7.89 -15.27 4.48
CA ALA A 162 -9.18 -14.67 4.14
C ALA A 162 -9.38 -13.32 4.86
N ASP A 163 -9.00 -13.23 6.14
CA ASP A 163 -9.04 -11.98 6.90
C ASP A 163 -8.09 -10.94 6.28
N LEU A 164 -6.94 -11.40 5.77
CA LEU A 164 -5.96 -10.54 5.13
C LEU A 164 -6.51 -9.99 3.81
N VAL A 165 -7.04 -10.85 2.94
CA VAL A 165 -7.67 -10.43 1.68
C VAL A 165 -8.81 -9.46 1.95
N LEU A 166 -9.67 -9.74 2.93
CA LEU A 166 -10.74 -8.83 3.32
C LEU A 166 -10.18 -7.48 3.80
N ALA A 167 -9.17 -7.49 4.68
CA ALA A 167 -8.56 -6.27 5.18
C ALA A 167 -7.93 -5.42 4.07
N VAL A 168 -7.29 -6.04 3.08
CA VAL A 168 -6.70 -5.33 1.95
C VAL A 168 -7.79 -4.79 1.02
N THR A 169 -8.80 -5.59 0.67
CA THR A 169 -9.93 -5.12 -0.14
C THR A 169 -10.64 -3.94 0.51
N THR A 170 -10.92 -4.02 1.82
CA THR A 170 -11.48 -2.90 2.59
C THR A 170 -10.55 -1.69 2.59
N ALA A 171 -9.24 -1.89 2.80
CA ALA A 171 -8.27 -0.80 2.76
C ALA A 171 -8.21 -0.11 1.38
N PHE A 172 -8.36 -0.88 0.30
CA PHE A 172 -8.42 -0.36 -1.07
C PHE A 172 -9.68 0.48 -1.30
N GLU A 173 -10.84 0.00 -0.85
CA GLU A 173 -12.11 0.73 -0.93
C GLU A 173 -12.09 2.01 -0.10
N GLU A 174 -11.53 1.97 1.11
CA GLU A 174 -11.43 3.11 2.03
C GLU A 174 -10.36 4.14 1.63
N LEU A 175 -9.42 3.77 0.75
CA LEU A 175 -8.37 4.68 0.30
C LEU A 175 -8.98 5.93 -0.33
N SER A 176 -8.63 7.11 0.19
CA SER A 176 -9.15 8.36 -0.36
C SER A 176 -8.47 8.71 -1.69
N HIS A 177 -9.27 9.25 -2.63
CA HIS A 177 -8.75 9.78 -3.89
C HIS A 177 -7.70 10.87 -3.68
N ASP A 178 -7.80 11.66 -2.61
CA ASP A 178 -6.78 12.64 -2.23
C ASP A 178 -5.42 11.99 -1.91
N THR A 179 -5.44 10.87 -1.20
CA THR A 179 -4.22 10.12 -0.89
C THR A 179 -3.60 9.60 -2.18
N LEU A 180 -4.43 9.02 -3.06
CA LEU A 180 -3.99 8.51 -4.35
C LEU A 180 -3.40 9.63 -5.23
N ASN A 181 -4.07 10.79 -5.33
CA ASN A 181 -3.58 11.94 -6.08
C ASN A 181 -2.22 12.43 -5.57
N ARG A 182 -1.99 12.42 -4.25
CA ARG A 182 -0.68 12.78 -3.68
C ARG A 182 0.43 11.81 -4.08
N VAL A 183 0.13 10.52 -4.22
CA VAL A 183 1.11 9.53 -4.72
C VAL A 183 1.44 9.84 -6.20
N PHE A 184 0.44 10.13 -7.03
CA PHE A 184 0.66 10.53 -8.43
C PHE A 184 1.45 11.84 -8.57
N LEU A 185 1.20 12.84 -7.73
CA LEU A 185 2.02 14.07 -7.70
C LEU A 185 3.47 13.76 -7.30
N THR A 186 3.68 12.80 -6.40
CA THR A 186 5.04 12.34 -6.05
C THR A 186 5.71 11.69 -7.25
N LEU A 187 4.99 10.84 -7.99
CA LEU A 187 5.49 10.21 -9.21
C LEU A 187 5.88 11.25 -10.27
N GLN A 188 5.08 12.30 -10.45
CA GLN A 188 5.43 13.41 -11.36
C GLN A 188 6.71 14.14 -10.91
N GLY A 189 6.86 14.37 -9.61
CA GLY A 189 8.09 14.94 -9.06
C GLY A 189 9.31 14.06 -9.34
N VAL A 190 9.19 12.75 -9.11
CA VAL A 190 10.24 11.77 -9.43
C VAL A 190 10.59 11.81 -10.91
N MET A 191 9.60 11.85 -11.81
CA MET A 191 9.85 11.97 -13.25
C MET A 191 10.60 13.26 -13.60
N GLY A 192 10.29 14.37 -12.93
CA GLY A 192 11.04 15.62 -13.06
C GLY A 192 12.50 15.48 -12.64
N GLU A 193 12.77 14.83 -11.51
CA GLU A 193 14.13 14.54 -11.03
C GLU A 193 14.90 13.63 -12.01
N VAL A 194 14.25 12.60 -12.56
CA VAL A 194 14.86 11.72 -13.58
C VAL A 194 15.31 12.53 -14.80
N LEU A 195 14.49 13.48 -15.25
CA LEU A 195 14.85 14.35 -16.37
C LEU A 195 16.02 15.27 -16.03
N GLN A 196 16.04 15.86 -14.83
CA GLN A 196 17.16 16.69 -14.36
C GLN A 196 18.46 15.91 -14.27
N ASN A 197 18.38 14.64 -13.87
CA ASN A 197 19.52 13.74 -13.70
C ASN A 197 19.82 12.92 -14.96
N LYS A 198 19.29 13.32 -16.14
CA LYS A 198 19.58 12.70 -17.44
C LYS A 198 19.32 11.18 -17.47
N GLY A 199 18.27 10.73 -16.78
CA GLY A 199 17.92 9.31 -16.64
C GLY A 199 18.56 8.60 -15.46
N GLY A 200 19.44 9.26 -14.70
CA GLY A 200 20.02 8.72 -13.48
C GLY A 200 19.01 8.60 -12.34
N ASN A 201 19.26 7.68 -11.41
CA ASN A 201 18.43 7.43 -10.21
C ASN A 201 19.05 7.98 -8.92
N GLN A 202 20.09 8.82 -9.02
CA GLN A 202 20.81 9.39 -7.88
C GLN A 202 20.14 10.68 -7.38
N PHE A 203 18.87 10.59 -7.00
CA PHE A 203 18.13 11.70 -6.43
C PHE A 203 17.35 11.26 -5.20
N LYS A 204 16.98 12.24 -4.37
CA LYS A 204 16.06 11.98 -3.26
C LYS A 204 14.64 12.18 -3.78
N ILE A 205 13.70 11.35 -3.31
CA ILE A 205 12.29 11.54 -3.64
C ILE A 205 11.88 12.96 -3.22
N PRO A 206 11.36 13.78 -4.15
CA PRO A 206 11.04 15.16 -3.86
C PRO A 206 9.87 15.24 -2.87
N HIS A 207 10.16 15.83 -1.71
CA HIS A 207 9.16 16.08 -0.68
C HIS A 207 8.56 17.46 -0.86
N MET A 208 7.24 17.50 -1.04
CA MET A 208 6.45 18.73 -1.03
C MET A 208 5.35 18.56 0.00
N ASN A 209 5.04 19.62 0.74
CA ASN A 209 4.06 19.63 1.84
C ASN A 209 2.62 19.51 1.34
N LYS A 210 2.33 18.45 0.57
CA LYS A 210 1.08 18.20 -0.17
C LYS A 210 -0.13 18.27 0.76
N THR A 211 -0.02 17.74 1.96
CA THR A 211 -1.09 17.82 2.98
C THR A 211 -1.42 19.25 3.37
N LYS A 212 -0.41 20.11 3.51
CA LYS A 212 -0.59 21.53 3.84
C LYS A 212 -1.22 22.27 2.64
N MET A 213 -0.65 22.09 1.45
CA MET A 213 -1.15 22.73 0.22
C MET A 213 -2.59 22.33 -0.09
N ALA A 214 -2.97 21.07 0.14
CA ALA A 214 -4.34 20.61 -0.03
C ALA A 214 -5.32 21.34 0.90
N ARG A 215 -4.93 21.57 2.17
CA ARG A 215 -5.76 22.31 3.14
C ARG A 215 -5.89 23.78 2.77
N GLU A 216 -4.88 24.34 2.15
CA GLU A 216 -4.85 25.73 1.68
C GLU A 216 -5.52 25.90 0.30
N GLY A 217 -5.96 24.81 -0.34
CA GLY A 217 -6.53 24.86 -1.69
C GLY A 217 -5.53 25.18 -2.79
N THR A 218 -4.23 25.12 -2.51
CA THR A 218 -3.14 25.48 -3.42
C THR A 218 -2.40 24.28 -4.01
N LEU A 219 -2.85 23.06 -3.73
CA LEU A 219 -2.25 21.84 -4.27
C LEU A 219 -2.44 21.81 -5.79
N PRO A 220 -1.36 21.86 -6.59
CA PRO A 220 -1.49 21.81 -8.04
C PRO A 220 -2.10 20.48 -8.47
N GLN A 221 -2.91 20.52 -9.52
CA GLN A 221 -3.37 19.30 -10.16
C GLN A 221 -2.20 18.55 -10.78
N ASN A 222 -1.28 19.23 -11.48
CA ASN A 222 -0.09 18.65 -12.11
C ASN A 222 1.14 19.47 -11.73
N LEU A 223 2.25 18.82 -11.36
CA LEU A 223 3.50 19.52 -11.08
C LEU A 223 4.17 20.06 -12.34
N GLY A 224 3.95 19.41 -13.49
CA GLY A 224 4.68 19.71 -14.71
C GLY A 224 6.20 19.56 -14.54
N VAL A 225 6.94 19.94 -15.57
CA VAL A 225 8.39 20.05 -15.55
C VAL A 225 8.73 21.39 -16.21
N SER A 226 9.74 22.10 -15.71
CA SER A 226 10.09 23.39 -16.31
C SER A 226 10.56 23.22 -17.76
N PRO A 227 10.27 24.19 -18.65
CA PRO A 227 10.70 24.14 -20.04
C PRO A 227 12.20 23.93 -20.20
N GLU A 228 13.01 24.49 -19.30
CA GLU A 228 14.47 24.40 -19.31
C GLU A 228 14.95 22.97 -19.02
N VAL A 229 14.36 22.32 -18.01
CA VAL A 229 14.67 20.92 -17.67
C VAL A 229 14.27 20.01 -18.83
N TYR A 230 13.08 20.20 -19.39
CA TYR A 230 12.62 19.44 -20.55
C TYR A 230 13.55 19.63 -21.76
N HIS A 231 13.93 20.86 -22.07
CA HIS A 231 14.83 21.17 -23.18
C HIS A 231 16.21 20.52 -22.98
N THR A 232 16.77 20.63 -21.77
CA THR A 232 18.07 20.04 -21.42
C THR A 232 18.04 18.52 -21.57
N ALA A 233 16.99 17.86 -21.07
CA ALA A 233 16.83 16.41 -21.22
C ALA A 233 16.67 16.00 -22.69
N ARG A 234 15.89 16.76 -23.47
CA ARG A 234 15.70 16.51 -24.91
C ARG A 234 17.00 16.61 -25.69
N VAL A 235 17.78 17.67 -25.48
CA VAL A 235 19.08 17.87 -26.13
C VAL A 235 20.04 16.75 -25.75
N TYR A 236 20.08 16.36 -24.48
CA TYR A 236 20.90 15.24 -24.03
C TYR A 236 20.54 13.94 -24.76
N LEU A 237 19.24 13.59 -24.85
CA LEU A 237 18.79 12.40 -25.55
C LEU A 237 19.15 12.44 -27.04
N GLN A 238 18.96 13.58 -27.72
CA GLN A 238 19.31 13.73 -29.13
C GLN A 238 20.80 13.55 -29.43
N GLY A 239 21.68 13.81 -28.45
CA GLY A 239 23.12 13.59 -28.59
C GLY A 239 23.60 12.18 -28.25
N HIS A 240 22.72 11.30 -27.75
CA HIS A 240 23.05 9.94 -27.29
C HIS A 240 22.17 8.84 -27.91
N MET A 241 21.31 9.19 -28.89
CA MET A 241 20.60 8.28 -29.77
C MET A 241 21.31 8.21 -31.13
#